data_AF-A0A843C2T9-F1
#
_entry.id   AF-A0A843C2T9-F1
#
_cell.length_a   1.000
_cell.length_b   1.000
_cell.length_c   1.000
_cell.angle_alpha   90.00
_cell.angle_beta   90.00
_cell.angle_gamma   90.00
#
_symmetry.space_group_name_H-M   'P 1'
#
loop_
_entity.id
_entity.type
_entity.pdbx_description
1 polymer ?
#
loop_
_entity_poly.entity_id
_entity_poly.type
_entity_poly.pdbx_seq_one_letter_code
_entity_poly.pdbx_strand_id
1 'polypeptide(L)'
;MVVEEQKKRALERLRIRGADEEVEAILEKINSLDGFFTTSSCSGRIVLICLPEIGAKREARFIGKWHRQVKKGEVLEAMSDATPPIKGEIWLIAQSPIVHVACGSLDKATALLRIAVESGFKYSGIKAITKDNEKVMVEMMSTERMDVPLGKDDEMFCSEAYLDFILSKANFMLERGKDKLKRFHYGSNELD
;
A
#
# COMPACT_ATOMS: atom_id res chain seq x y z
N MET A 1 -3.71 18.08 -23.42
CA MET A 1 -3.55 16.94 -24.36
C MET A 1 -2.73 15.78 -23.78
N VAL A 2 -1.50 16.01 -23.27
CA VAL A 2 -0.64 14.90 -22.77
C VAL A 2 -1.16 14.23 -21.50
N VAL A 3 -1.69 15.00 -20.54
CA VAL A 3 -2.25 14.47 -19.28
C VAL A 3 -3.49 13.62 -19.53
N GLU A 4 -4.36 14.03 -20.45
CA GLU A 4 -5.59 13.31 -20.78
C GLU A 4 -5.32 11.96 -21.49
N GLU A 5 -4.37 11.94 -22.41
CA GLU A 5 -3.92 10.69 -23.04
C GLU A 5 -3.26 9.75 -22.02
N GLN A 6 -2.50 10.29 -21.06
CA GLN A 6 -1.92 9.50 -19.97
C GLN A 6 -2.99 8.97 -19.02
N LYS A 7 -4.03 9.77 -18.71
CA LYS A 7 -5.20 9.36 -17.94
C LYS A 7 -5.91 8.20 -18.63
N LYS A 8 -6.21 8.31 -19.92
CA LYS A 8 -6.82 7.23 -20.71
C LYS A 8 -6.02 5.92 -20.62
N ARG A 9 -4.68 5.98 -20.78
CA ARG A 9 -3.81 4.80 -20.65
C ARG A 9 -3.75 4.25 -19.22
N ALA A 10 -3.87 5.10 -18.20
CA ALA A 10 -3.90 4.67 -16.81
C ALA A 10 -5.21 3.94 -16.48
N LEU A 11 -6.34 4.49 -16.93
CA LEU A 11 -7.66 3.88 -16.75
C LEU A 11 -7.81 2.56 -17.49
N GLU A 12 -7.27 2.46 -18.71
CA GLU A 12 -7.27 1.18 -19.44
C GLU A 12 -6.47 0.11 -18.71
N ARG A 13 -5.30 0.48 -18.16
CA ARG A 13 -4.50 -0.44 -17.34
C ARG A 13 -5.22 -0.86 -16.07
N LEU A 14 -5.91 0.07 -15.40
CA LEU A 14 -6.71 -0.21 -14.21
C LEU A 14 -7.83 -1.20 -14.55
N ARG A 15 -8.53 -0.99 -15.68
CA ARG A 15 -9.60 -1.88 -16.15
C ARG A 15 -9.11 -3.29 -16.47
N ILE A 16 -7.91 -3.43 -17.05
CA ILE A 16 -7.33 -4.73 -17.41
C ILE A 16 -6.80 -5.47 -16.17
N ARG A 17 -6.11 -4.77 -15.26
CA ARG A 17 -5.41 -5.39 -14.12
C ARG A 17 -6.25 -5.52 -12.86
N GLY A 18 -7.31 -4.72 -12.74
CA GLY A 18 -8.08 -4.57 -11.51
C GLY A 18 -7.32 -3.81 -10.42
N ALA A 19 -8.01 -3.58 -9.31
CA ALA A 19 -7.44 -3.09 -8.06
C ALA A 19 -7.98 -3.93 -6.89
N ASP A 20 -7.43 -3.72 -5.70
CA ASP A 20 -8.03 -4.29 -4.49
C ASP A 20 -9.40 -3.62 -4.27
N GLU A 21 -10.46 -4.41 -4.03
CA GLU A 21 -11.85 -3.93 -3.85
C GLU A 21 -11.95 -2.74 -2.87
N GLU A 22 -11.14 -2.76 -1.81
CA GLU A 22 -11.16 -1.75 -0.75
C GLU A 22 -10.61 -0.38 -1.14
N VAL A 23 -9.90 -0.28 -2.28
CA VAL A 23 -9.47 1.02 -2.83
C VAL A 23 -10.27 1.46 -4.04
N GLU A 24 -11.11 0.60 -4.63
CA GLU A 24 -11.82 0.91 -5.87
C GLU A 24 -12.60 2.22 -5.80
N ALA A 25 -13.40 2.41 -4.75
CA ALA A 25 -14.16 3.66 -4.53
C ALA A 25 -13.26 4.90 -4.48
N ILE A 26 -12.06 4.80 -3.91
CA ILE A 26 -11.08 5.89 -3.89
C ILE A 26 -10.54 6.16 -5.29
N LEU A 27 -10.20 5.10 -6.03
CA LEU A 27 -9.67 5.24 -7.38
C LEU A 27 -10.71 5.85 -8.31
N GLU A 28 -11.95 5.40 -8.24
CA GLU A 28 -13.06 5.94 -9.02
C GLU A 28 -13.28 7.42 -8.72
N LYS A 29 -13.37 7.80 -7.44
CA LYS A 29 -13.53 9.21 -7.03
C LYS A 29 -12.36 10.08 -7.51
N ILE A 30 -11.11 9.64 -7.36
CA ILE A 30 -9.96 10.41 -7.83
C ILE A 30 -9.98 10.55 -9.36
N ASN A 31 -10.31 9.46 -10.07
CA ASN A 31 -10.31 9.44 -11.53
C ASN A 31 -11.49 10.22 -12.14
N SER A 32 -12.58 10.44 -11.40
CA SER A 32 -13.69 11.29 -11.87
C SER A 32 -13.36 12.78 -11.81
N LEU A 33 -12.38 13.19 -10.98
CA LEU A 33 -11.95 14.58 -10.87
C LEU A 33 -11.14 15.03 -12.10
N ASP A 34 -11.34 16.29 -12.50
CA ASP A 34 -10.55 16.88 -13.57
C ASP A 34 -9.11 17.14 -13.15
N GLY A 35 -8.16 16.85 -14.04
CA GLY A 35 -6.73 17.02 -13.77
C GLY A 35 -6.12 16.05 -12.75
N PHE A 36 -6.82 14.97 -12.39
CA PHE A 36 -6.28 13.88 -11.58
C PHE A 36 -6.46 12.53 -12.29
N PHE A 37 -5.48 11.63 -12.08
CA PHE A 37 -5.65 10.21 -12.40
C PHE A 37 -4.73 9.31 -11.57
N THR A 38 -5.20 8.12 -11.22
CA THR A 38 -4.43 7.14 -10.44
C THR A 38 -3.52 6.30 -11.33
N THR A 39 -2.32 5.95 -10.86
CA THR A 39 -1.37 5.12 -11.64
C THR A 39 -1.12 3.75 -11.03
N SER A 40 -1.12 3.65 -9.70
CA SER A 40 -1.00 2.40 -8.95
C SER A 40 -1.52 2.60 -7.53
N SER A 41 -1.99 1.52 -6.92
CA SER A 41 -2.53 1.55 -5.57
C SER A 41 -2.33 0.22 -4.84
N CYS A 42 -2.46 0.26 -3.52
CA CYS A 42 -2.54 -0.88 -2.62
C CYS A 42 -3.42 -0.48 -1.44
N SER A 43 -4.37 -1.34 -1.07
CA SER A 43 -5.29 -1.18 0.07
C SER A 43 -4.64 -1.32 1.46
N GLY A 44 -3.33 -1.54 1.49
CA GLY A 44 -2.62 -1.98 2.68
C GLY A 44 -2.51 -3.50 2.69
N ARG A 45 -1.48 -4.01 3.36
CA ARG A 45 -1.21 -5.45 3.37
C ARG A 45 -0.41 -5.87 4.58
N ILE A 46 -0.64 -7.11 4.98
CA ILE A 46 0.25 -7.88 5.83
C ILE A 46 0.92 -8.90 4.92
N VAL A 47 2.24 -9.00 4.98
CA VAL A 47 3.01 -9.93 4.17
C VAL A 47 4.00 -10.69 5.04
N LEU A 48 4.11 -11.98 4.77
CA LEU A 48 5.17 -12.83 5.28
C LEU A 48 6.17 -13.03 4.15
N ILE A 49 7.40 -12.59 4.33
CA ILE A 49 8.43 -12.67 3.30
C ILE A 49 9.68 -13.36 3.84
N CYS A 50 10.38 -14.05 2.94
CA CYS A 50 11.74 -14.51 3.15
C CYS A 50 12.71 -13.54 2.46
N LEU A 51 13.71 -13.06 3.19
CA LEU A 51 14.81 -12.25 2.69
C LEU A 51 16.11 -13.05 2.82
N PRO A 52 16.90 -13.22 1.75
CA PRO A 52 18.23 -13.83 1.86
C PRO A 52 19.15 -13.05 2.82
N GLU A 53 19.05 -11.72 2.78
CA GLU A 53 19.75 -10.78 3.66
C GLU A 53 18.95 -9.47 3.79
N ILE A 54 19.19 -8.71 4.86
CA ILE A 54 18.58 -7.39 5.08
C ILE A 54 18.96 -6.46 3.92
N GLY A 55 17.94 -5.93 3.23
CA GLY A 55 18.13 -5.01 2.10
C GLY A 55 18.06 -5.67 0.72
N ALA A 56 18.15 -7.00 0.62
CA ALA A 56 18.02 -7.75 -0.64
C ALA A 56 16.55 -7.89 -1.09
N LYS A 57 15.82 -6.78 -1.16
CA LYS A 57 14.38 -6.76 -1.47
C LYS A 57 14.04 -7.35 -2.86
N ARG A 58 14.97 -7.30 -3.81
CA ARG A 58 14.77 -7.86 -5.16
C ARG A 58 14.70 -9.39 -5.16
N GLU A 59 15.28 -10.01 -4.14
CA GLU A 59 15.33 -11.46 -3.95
C GLU A 59 14.34 -11.92 -2.88
N ALA A 60 13.46 -11.01 -2.44
CA ALA A 60 12.42 -11.30 -1.46
C ALA A 60 11.42 -12.30 -2.03
N ARG A 61 11.24 -13.43 -1.34
CA ARG A 61 10.20 -14.40 -1.65
C ARG A 61 8.98 -14.13 -0.80
N PHE A 62 7.82 -13.92 -1.42
CA PHE A 62 6.55 -13.85 -0.69
C PHE A 62 6.14 -15.26 -0.27
N ILE A 63 6.04 -15.48 1.04
CA ILE A 63 5.51 -16.72 1.62
C ILE A 63 3.99 -16.57 1.78
N GLY A 64 3.54 -15.41 2.25
CA GLY A 64 2.13 -15.08 2.40
C GLY A 64 1.85 -13.61 2.13
N LYS A 65 0.66 -13.33 1.59
CA LYS A 65 0.22 -11.97 1.25
C LYS A 65 -1.28 -11.83 1.53
N TRP A 66 -1.62 -10.92 2.43
CA TRP A 66 -3.00 -10.67 2.83
C TRP A 66 -3.32 -9.18 2.76
N HIS A 67 -4.44 -8.85 2.13
CA HIS A 67 -5.02 -7.49 2.08
C HIS A 67 -6.12 -7.30 3.14
N ARG A 68 -6.29 -8.29 4.02
CA ARG A 68 -7.25 -8.33 5.11
C ARG A 68 -6.55 -8.73 6.40
N GLN A 69 -7.30 -8.68 7.50
CA GLN A 69 -6.83 -9.23 8.77
C GLN A 69 -6.42 -10.69 8.58
N VAL A 70 -5.30 -11.05 9.20
CA VAL A 70 -4.70 -12.38 9.13
C VAL A 70 -4.85 -13.08 10.48
N LYS A 71 -5.17 -14.36 10.45
CA LYS A 71 -5.20 -15.23 11.63
C LYS A 71 -3.86 -15.93 11.80
N LYS A 72 -3.49 -16.27 13.03
CA LYS A 72 -2.27 -17.03 13.35
C LYS A 72 -2.16 -18.33 12.55
N GLY A 73 -3.27 -19.08 12.41
CA GLY A 73 -3.30 -20.31 11.62
C GLY A 73 -2.86 -20.11 10.17
N GLU A 74 -3.28 -19.02 9.51
CA GLU A 74 -2.90 -18.73 8.12
C GLU A 74 -1.41 -18.42 7.98
N VAL A 75 -0.79 -17.82 9.00
CA VAL A 75 0.65 -17.54 9.01
C VAL A 75 1.45 -18.82 9.17
N LEU A 76 1.02 -19.69 10.10
CA LEU A 76 1.66 -20.99 10.34
C LEU A 76 1.51 -21.93 9.14
N GLU A 77 0.33 -21.95 8.51
CA GLU A 77 0.06 -22.70 7.27
C GLU A 77 0.96 -22.19 6.13
N ALA A 78 1.02 -20.87 5.91
CA ALA A 78 1.88 -20.30 4.88
C ALA A 78 3.36 -20.63 5.08
N MET A 79 3.83 -20.72 6.34
CA MET A 79 5.17 -21.19 6.65
C MET A 79 5.36 -22.67 6.35
N SER A 80 4.44 -23.53 6.81
CA SER A 80 4.50 -24.98 6.63
C SER A 80 4.45 -25.38 5.15
N ASP A 81 3.66 -24.69 4.35
CA ASP A 81 3.44 -25.00 2.93
C ASP A 81 4.48 -24.34 2.01
N ALA A 82 5.42 -23.58 2.59
CA ALA A 82 6.42 -22.85 1.83
C ALA A 82 7.31 -23.79 1.02
N THR A 83 7.21 -23.69 -0.30
CA THR A 83 7.98 -24.49 -1.25
C THR A 83 8.72 -23.59 -2.26
N PRO A 84 10.05 -23.73 -2.42
CA PRO A 84 10.95 -24.58 -1.64
C PRO A 84 11.03 -24.15 -0.15
N PRO A 85 11.66 -24.96 0.73
CA PRO A 85 11.89 -24.60 2.13
C PRO A 85 12.48 -23.18 2.28
N ILE A 86 12.16 -22.50 3.38
CA ILE A 86 12.59 -21.12 3.63
C ILE A 86 14.09 -21.13 3.94
N LYS A 87 14.85 -20.36 3.16
CA LYS A 87 16.28 -20.15 3.40
C LYS A 87 16.57 -18.64 3.41
N GLY A 88 16.88 -18.11 4.58
CA GLY A 88 16.95 -16.68 4.85
C GLY A 88 16.07 -16.24 6.02
N GLU A 89 16.02 -14.94 6.25
CA GLU A 89 15.26 -14.31 7.32
C GLU A 89 13.77 -14.24 7.00
N ILE A 90 12.94 -14.58 7.98
CA ILE A 90 11.48 -14.50 7.89
C ILE A 90 11.04 -13.18 8.50
N TRP A 91 10.32 -12.39 7.71
CA TRP A 91 9.82 -11.08 8.11
C TRP A 91 8.31 -11.00 7.97
N LEU A 92 7.66 -10.52 9.02
CA LEU A 92 6.27 -10.06 8.95
C LEU A 92 6.25 -8.55 8.77
N ILE A 93 5.68 -8.11 7.65
CA ILE A 93 5.59 -6.71 7.31
C ILE A 93 4.13 -6.31 7.19
N ALA A 94 3.71 -5.33 7.98
CA ALA A 94 2.43 -4.66 7.83
C ALA A 94 2.65 -3.26 7.24
N GLN A 95 2.01 -2.98 6.11
CA GLN A 95 2.09 -1.70 5.40
C GLN A 95 0.70 -1.10 5.24
N SER A 96 0.61 0.20 5.49
CA SER A 96 -0.59 1.00 5.22
C SER A 96 -0.96 1.02 3.74
N PRO A 97 -2.16 1.50 3.38
CA PRO A 97 -2.48 1.80 2.00
C PRO A 97 -1.48 2.77 1.37
N ILE A 98 -1.27 2.60 0.06
CA ILE A 98 -0.43 3.46 -0.77
C ILE A 98 -1.22 3.76 -2.05
N VAL A 99 -1.34 5.03 -2.41
CA VAL A 99 -2.02 5.43 -3.66
C VAL A 99 -1.13 6.43 -4.39
N HIS A 100 -0.89 6.19 -5.67
CA HIS A 100 -0.16 7.11 -6.53
C HIS A 100 -1.14 7.88 -7.44
N VAL A 101 -1.12 9.20 -7.34
CA VAL A 101 -2.03 10.10 -8.06
C VAL A 101 -1.24 11.11 -8.89
N ALA A 102 -1.46 11.10 -10.19
CA ALA A 102 -0.89 12.07 -11.10
C ALA A 102 -1.81 13.28 -11.14
N CYS A 103 -1.23 14.45 -10.86
CA CYS A 103 -1.91 15.74 -10.83
C CYS A 103 -1.44 16.57 -12.03
N GLY A 104 -2.38 17.28 -12.66
CA GLY A 104 -2.13 18.12 -13.83
C GLY A 104 -1.40 19.43 -13.53
N SER A 105 -1.17 19.76 -12.27
CA SER A 105 -0.41 20.94 -11.84
C SER A 105 0.11 20.79 -10.40
N LEU A 106 1.02 21.70 -10.00
CA LEU A 106 1.49 21.78 -8.62
C LEU A 106 0.38 22.21 -7.65
N ASP A 107 -0.53 23.10 -8.07
CA ASP A 107 -1.65 23.55 -7.24
C ASP A 107 -2.62 22.39 -6.94
N LYS A 108 -2.97 21.59 -7.95
CA LYS A 108 -3.78 20.39 -7.78
C LYS A 108 -3.09 19.38 -6.86
N ALA A 109 -1.78 19.17 -7.03
CA ALA A 109 -1.00 18.30 -6.13
C ALA A 109 -0.99 18.82 -4.67
N THR A 110 -0.91 20.13 -4.49
CA THR A 110 -0.89 20.77 -3.16
C THR A 110 -2.24 20.61 -2.46
N ALA A 111 -3.35 20.82 -3.18
CA ALA A 111 -4.70 20.58 -2.66
C ALA A 111 -4.91 19.11 -2.26
N LEU A 112 -4.49 18.16 -3.11
CA LEU A 112 -4.56 16.73 -2.81
C LEU A 112 -3.75 16.36 -1.56
N LEU A 113 -2.53 16.88 -1.44
CA LEU A 113 -1.66 16.62 -0.29
C LEU A 113 -2.26 17.13 1.02
N ARG A 114 -2.88 18.32 1.02
CA ARG A 114 -3.58 18.87 2.19
C ARG A 114 -4.63 17.88 2.69
N ILE A 115 -5.54 17.46 1.81
CA ILE A 115 -6.63 16.55 2.13
C ILE A 115 -6.10 15.17 2.56
N ALA A 116 -5.07 14.66 1.90
CA ALA A 116 -4.43 13.39 2.27
C ALA A 116 -3.86 13.45 3.70
N VAL A 117 -3.13 14.52 4.03
CA VAL A 117 -2.56 14.74 5.37
C VAL A 117 -3.66 14.90 6.42
N GLU A 118 -4.71 15.67 6.14
CA GLU A 118 -5.86 15.85 7.05
C GLU A 118 -6.61 14.53 7.29
N SER A 119 -6.73 13.69 6.26
CA SER A 119 -7.35 12.36 6.35
C SER A 119 -6.51 11.34 7.14
N GLY A 120 -5.23 11.65 7.37
CA GLY A 120 -4.31 10.88 8.21
C GLY A 120 -3.16 10.20 7.45
N PHE A 121 -3.00 10.43 6.15
CA PHE A 121 -1.86 9.97 5.35
C PHE A 121 -0.67 10.93 5.52
N LYS A 122 -0.07 10.92 6.72
CA LYS A 122 0.93 11.91 7.14
C LYS A 122 2.28 11.81 6.41
N TYR A 123 2.57 10.70 5.72
CA TYR A 123 3.77 10.54 4.89
C TYR A 123 3.51 10.77 3.41
N SER A 124 2.39 11.40 3.06
CA SER A 124 2.12 11.77 1.68
C SER A 124 3.10 12.85 1.20
N GLY A 125 3.51 12.77 -0.06
CA GLY A 125 4.44 13.73 -0.65
C GLY A 125 4.50 13.70 -2.17
N ILE A 126 5.24 14.65 -2.74
CA ILE A 126 5.52 14.66 -4.19
C ILE A 126 6.66 13.66 -4.46
N LYS A 127 6.34 12.61 -5.20
CA LYS A 127 7.30 11.57 -5.61
C LYS A 127 8.15 11.98 -6.81
N ALA A 128 7.55 12.74 -7.75
CA ALA A 128 8.24 13.21 -8.94
C ALA A 128 7.51 14.40 -9.58
N ILE A 129 8.26 15.26 -10.27
CA ILE A 129 7.73 16.37 -11.09
C ILE A 129 8.28 16.18 -12.50
N THR A 130 7.39 16.07 -13.50
CA THR A 130 7.77 15.99 -14.92
C THR A 130 7.58 17.36 -15.56
N LYS A 131 8.68 18.03 -15.94
CA LYS A 131 8.64 19.42 -16.42
C LYS A 131 7.93 19.58 -17.77
N ASP A 132 8.06 18.60 -18.66
CA ASP A 132 7.57 18.71 -20.05
C ASP A 132 6.04 18.68 -20.18
N ASN A 133 5.33 18.21 -19.15
CA ASN A 133 3.88 18.11 -19.16
C ASN A 133 3.22 18.56 -17.84
N GLU A 134 3.97 19.31 -17.01
CA GLU A 134 3.57 19.83 -15.70
C GLU A 134 2.96 18.79 -14.74
N LYS A 135 3.20 17.50 -15.01
CA LYS A 135 2.62 16.42 -14.23
C LYS A 135 3.38 16.28 -12.92
N VAL A 136 2.63 16.34 -11.83
CA VAL A 136 3.13 16.11 -10.47
C VAL A 136 2.61 14.77 -9.97
N MET A 137 3.53 13.86 -9.65
CA MET A 137 3.20 12.55 -9.09
C MET A 137 3.17 12.67 -7.56
N VAL A 138 1.99 12.51 -6.97
CA VAL A 138 1.79 12.43 -5.52
C VAL A 138 1.76 10.97 -5.09
N GLU A 139 2.49 10.64 -4.03
CA GLU A 139 2.39 9.38 -3.30
C GLU A 139 1.66 9.65 -1.98
N MET A 140 0.50 9.02 -1.80
CA MET A 140 -0.24 9.07 -0.55
C MET A 140 0.16 7.87 0.32
N MET A 141 0.63 8.15 1.53
CA MET A 141 1.12 7.12 2.44
C MET A 141 0.89 7.49 3.90
N SER A 142 0.62 6.48 4.72
CA SER A 142 0.38 6.64 6.14
C SER A 142 1.63 6.33 6.97
N THR A 143 1.57 6.61 8.27
CA THR A 143 2.67 6.36 9.21
C THR A 143 2.70 4.92 9.73
N GLU A 144 1.57 4.23 9.71
CA GLU A 144 1.47 2.86 10.20
C GLU A 144 2.29 1.91 9.31
N ARG A 145 3.44 1.51 9.82
CA ARG A 145 4.31 0.49 9.25
C ARG A 145 4.94 -0.33 10.36
N MET A 146 5.01 -1.63 10.14
CA MET A 146 5.68 -2.56 11.03
C MET A 146 6.47 -3.55 10.21
N ASP A 147 7.75 -3.72 10.54
CA ASP A 147 8.65 -4.68 9.90
C ASP A 147 9.31 -5.49 11.04
N VAL A 148 8.88 -6.74 11.24
CA VAL A 148 9.29 -7.58 12.38
C VAL A 148 10.01 -8.83 11.89
N PRO A 149 11.26 -9.07 12.30
CA PRO A 149 11.91 -10.35 12.08
C PRO A 149 11.27 -11.39 12.99
N LEU A 150 10.89 -12.51 12.41
CA LEU A 150 10.18 -13.60 13.08
C LEU A 150 11.09 -14.81 13.31
N GLY A 151 12.02 -15.07 12.41
CA GLY A 151 12.80 -16.29 12.39
C GLY A 151 13.77 -16.35 11.22
N LYS A 152 14.39 -17.51 11.01
CA LYS A 152 15.32 -17.76 9.92
C LYS A 152 15.36 -19.24 9.56
N ASP A 153 15.55 -19.56 8.28
CA ASP A 153 15.82 -20.91 7.79
C ASP A 153 14.77 -21.95 8.28
N ASP A 154 13.49 -21.70 7.99
CA ASP A 154 12.30 -22.45 8.46
C ASP A 154 12.07 -22.48 9.99
N GLU A 155 12.94 -21.85 10.78
CA GLU A 155 12.80 -21.80 12.23
C GLU A 155 12.18 -20.48 12.69
N MET A 156 11.14 -20.56 13.53
CA MET A 156 10.55 -19.43 14.23
C MET A 156 11.27 -19.16 15.54
N PHE A 157 11.77 -17.93 15.73
CA PHE A 157 12.45 -17.53 16.96
C PHE A 157 11.51 -16.93 17.99
N CYS A 158 10.33 -16.49 17.56
CA CYS A 158 9.37 -15.85 18.46
C CYS A 158 8.43 -16.87 19.12
N SER A 159 8.06 -16.60 20.37
CA SER A 159 7.08 -17.42 21.09
C SER A 159 5.68 -17.22 20.52
N GLU A 160 4.80 -18.18 20.75
CA GLU A 160 3.40 -18.08 20.34
C GLU A 160 2.71 -16.81 20.85
N ALA A 161 2.93 -16.45 22.12
CA ALA A 161 2.35 -15.25 22.71
C ALA A 161 2.85 -13.96 22.04
N TYR A 162 4.12 -13.93 21.62
CA TYR A 162 4.66 -12.80 20.86
C TYR A 162 4.07 -12.73 19.46
N LEU A 163 3.92 -13.87 18.78
CA LEU A 163 3.25 -13.92 17.47
C LEU A 163 1.83 -13.37 17.57
N ASP A 164 1.05 -13.80 18.56
CA ASP A 164 -0.31 -13.30 18.79
C ASP A 164 -0.35 -11.78 19.02
N PHE A 165 0.59 -11.24 19.80
CA PHE A 165 0.72 -9.81 20.03
C PHE A 165 1.02 -9.05 18.72
N ILE A 166 2.01 -9.51 17.95
CA ILE A 166 2.42 -8.84 16.71
C ILE A 166 1.32 -8.90 15.65
N LEU A 167 0.62 -10.03 15.51
CA LEU A 167 -0.52 -10.14 14.59
C LEU A 167 -1.67 -9.23 14.99
N SER A 168 -1.95 -9.08 16.29
CA SER A 168 -2.92 -8.09 16.79
C SER A 168 -2.55 -6.67 16.36
N LYS A 169 -1.27 -6.27 16.47
CA LYS A 169 -0.80 -4.96 16.00
C LYS A 169 -0.87 -4.80 14.49
N ALA A 170 -0.44 -5.82 13.72
CA ALA A 170 -0.53 -5.81 12.27
C ALA A 170 -1.97 -5.61 11.77
N ASN A 171 -2.92 -6.37 12.33
CA ASN A 171 -4.33 -6.28 12.00
C ASN A 171 -4.95 -4.93 12.37
N PHE A 172 -4.60 -4.38 13.54
CA PHE A 172 -5.04 -3.06 13.95
C PHE A 172 -4.53 -1.95 13.02
N MET A 173 -3.24 -2.02 12.64
CA MET A 173 -2.62 -1.05 11.74
C MET A 173 -3.23 -1.09 10.33
N LEU A 174 -3.51 -2.29 9.83
CA LEU A 174 -4.18 -2.49 8.56
C LEU A 174 -5.58 -1.85 8.57
N GLU A 175 -6.40 -2.15 9.57
CA GLU A 175 -7.77 -1.60 9.67
C GLU A 175 -7.76 -0.07 9.82
N ARG A 176 -6.84 0.45 10.64
CA ARG A 176 -6.66 1.90 10.79
C ARG A 176 -6.28 2.57 9.47
N GLY A 177 -5.53 1.88 8.60
CA GLY A 177 -5.23 2.31 7.24
C GLY A 177 -6.49 2.36 6.36
N LYS A 178 -7.34 1.34 6.44
CA LYS A 178 -8.62 1.30 5.70
C LYS A 178 -9.57 2.42 6.13
N ASP A 179 -9.63 2.73 7.41
CA ASP A 179 -10.41 3.87 7.89
C ASP A 179 -9.89 5.22 7.40
N LYS A 180 -8.58 5.35 7.15
CA LYS A 180 -8.00 6.54 6.51
C LYS A 180 -8.45 6.68 5.07
N LEU A 181 -8.56 5.57 4.32
CA LEU A 181 -9.11 5.59 2.96
C LEU A 181 -10.55 6.13 2.99
N LYS A 182 -11.40 5.61 3.89
CA LYS A 182 -12.79 6.10 4.05
C LYS A 182 -12.83 7.60 4.34
N ARG A 183 -12.01 8.11 5.27
CA ARG A 183 -11.93 9.56 5.55
C ARG A 183 -11.48 10.37 4.34
N PHE A 184 -10.48 9.88 3.62
CA PHE A 184 -10.01 10.54 2.39
C PHE A 184 -11.07 10.59 1.31
N HIS A 185 -11.87 9.52 1.14
CA HIS A 185 -13.00 9.52 0.21
C HIS A 185 -13.92 10.74 0.46
N TYR A 186 -14.31 10.98 1.71
CA TYR A 186 -15.16 12.11 2.06
C TYR A 186 -14.47 13.47 1.88
N GLY A 187 -13.21 13.60 2.30
CA GLY A 187 -12.45 14.85 2.15
C GLY A 187 -12.15 15.20 0.69
N SER A 188 -12.05 14.21 -0.20
CA SER A 188 -11.76 14.44 -1.62
C SER A 188 -12.87 15.18 -2.38
N ASN A 189 -14.05 15.37 -1.78
CA ASN A 189 -15.11 16.22 -2.32
C ASN A 189 -14.69 17.71 -2.37
N GLU A 190 -13.67 18.13 -1.63
CA GLU A 190 -13.12 19.49 -1.72
C GLU A 190 -12.27 19.73 -2.99
N LEU A 191 -11.99 18.68 -3.77
CA LEU A 191 -11.21 18.76 -5.01
C LEU A 191 -12.08 18.93 -6.26
N ASP A 192 -13.40 18.83 -6.13
CA ASP A 192 -14.37 19.06 -7.20
C ASP A 192 -14.41 20.54 -7.63
#